data_AF-A0A0N9I1J0-F1
#
_entry.id   AF-A0A0N9I1J0-F1
#
_cell.length_a   1.000
_cell.length_b   1.000
_cell.length_c   1.000
_cell.angle_alpha   90.00
_cell.angle_beta   90.00
_cell.angle_gamma   90.00
#
_symmetry.space_group_name_H-M   'P 1'
#
loop_
_entity.id
_entity.type
_entity.pdbx_description
1 polymer ?
#
loop_
_entity_poly.entity_id
_entity_poly.type
_entity_poly.pdbx_seq_one_letter_code
_entity_poly.pdbx_strand_id
1 'polypeptide(L)'
;MIVILTALDFEGAAVRAHLSGLRPHHHQAGTIFEVGHLADRPSCEVALAVIGMGTVNAAAITERAIAEFRPSAVVFVGVAGALRDWVKLGDIVVATRVYAHQGGRVDDDEFLARPRAWDTSHRLVHLAKHVRRSKAWPGADQTPAEVHFEPVAAGDVVLNSSNSPERARLRAHYNDAAAVEMESAGVALAGRHLHESTPTIAVRGISDLAGGAKHNSDGQGWQAVAARHAASFAIGLVTAVDDHASSPARPPVASPAPPSIQPPQPFQERTAPAGYTYNINNSGIDNTGGAYIGSILATAPVRIKQKVVNYAKRHPRRFALIVVALVIVVGGGGYLGVNALLPAEQASSAGSPGHAVLATSSGAACGLRSDRTAQCWGEAGSYSPPVGGLASISLAKELGCGLRADGTAVCWTPPSTGTRPDLLPSGRFQSVATGCGVRVDGTLHCWIGDDQPPAGKFSSLAHGQYGAWCGVRDDKSVTCWNPSGPALTDVPPGPFETVSVGGYHACGLRTDNTLACWGKDDERQASPPTGQFTAVTTGEEHSCALRTDQTVVCWGRAKDGQTEPPGGPFAALGAGTGGEYSCGLRADGTPECWGRLGRYAPPPGKLATSAR
;
A
#
# COMPACT_ATOMS: atom_id res chain seq x y z
N MET A 1 -9.11 -23.62 -6.30
CA MET A 1 -9.68 -24.12 -5.03
C MET A 1 -9.88 -22.99 -4.03
N ILE A 2 -10.98 -23.06 -3.27
CA ILE A 2 -11.36 -22.12 -2.20
C ILE A 2 -11.56 -22.93 -0.91
N VAL A 3 -11.17 -22.37 0.24
CA VAL A 3 -11.42 -22.99 1.55
C VAL A 3 -12.58 -22.26 2.22
N ILE A 4 -13.55 -23.02 2.74
CA ILE A 4 -14.60 -22.51 3.62
C ILE A 4 -14.39 -23.09 5.02
N LEU A 5 -14.36 -22.23 6.02
CA LEU A 5 -14.29 -22.65 7.41
C LEU A 5 -15.59 -22.29 8.11
N THR A 6 -16.00 -23.08 9.10
CA THR A 6 -17.10 -22.77 10.02
C THR A 6 -16.71 -23.15 11.45
N ALA A 7 -17.37 -22.61 12.47
CA ALA A 7 -17.04 -22.94 13.86
C ALA A 7 -17.88 -24.12 14.38
N LEU A 8 -19.15 -24.19 13.97
CA LEU A 8 -20.16 -25.12 14.50
C LEU A 8 -20.72 -26.05 13.41
N ASP A 9 -21.22 -27.22 13.82
CA ASP A 9 -21.72 -28.25 12.89
C ASP A 9 -22.90 -27.78 12.05
N PHE A 10 -23.82 -27.00 12.62
CA PHE A 10 -24.98 -26.49 11.88
C PHE A 10 -24.60 -25.40 10.86
N GLU A 11 -23.52 -24.65 11.12
CA GLU A 11 -22.96 -23.70 10.15
C GLU A 11 -22.32 -24.47 8.98
N GLY A 12 -21.57 -25.53 9.31
CA GLY A 12 -21.01 -26.44 8.31
C GLY A 12 -22.09 -27.10 7.47
N ALA A 13 -23.20 -27.55 8.09
CA ALA A 13 -24.34 -28.10 7.39
C ALA A 13 -25.01 -27.09 6.45
N ALA A 14 -25.10 -25.82 6.84
CA ALA A 14 -25.63 -24.76 5.98
C ALA A 14 -24.78 -24.54 4.72
N VAL A 15 -23.45 -24.58 4.84
CA VAL A 15 -22.54 -24.53 3.69
C VAL A 15 -22.64 -25.81 2.85
N ARG A 16 -22.66 -26.97 3.50
CA ARG A 16 -22.72 -28.29 2.86
C ARG A 16 -23.90 -28.44 1.90
N ALA A 17 -25.04 -27.80 2.22
CA ALA A 17 -26.23 -27.81 1.39
C ALA A 17 -26.03 -27.22 -0.03
N HIS A 18 -24.94 -26.47 -0.26
CA HIS A 18 -24.59 -25.86 -1.55
C HIS A 18 -23.45 -26.59 -2.27
N LEU A 19 -22.91 -27.65 -1.69
CA LEU A 19 -21.79 -28.41 -2.22
C LEU A 19 -22.24 -29.78 -2.73
N SER A 20 -21.50 -30.33 -3.68
CA SER A 20 -21.73 -31.65 -4.27
C SER A 20 -20.42 -32.41 -4.37
N GLY A 21 -20.51 -33.74 -4.46
CA GLY A 21 -19.33 -34.61 -4.61
C GLY A 21 -18.37 -34.60 -3.41
N LEU A 22 -18.89 -34.33 -2.20
CA LEU A 22 -18.05 -34.22 -1.01
C LEU A 22 -17.40 -35.56 -0.65
N ARG A 23 -16.08 -35.50 -0.46
CA ARG A 23 -15.26 -36.61 0.00
C ARG A 23 -14.39 -36.17 1.17
N PRO A 24 -14.15 -37.05 2.16
CA PRO A 24 -13.25 -36.74 3.26
C PRO A 24 -11.79 -36.65 2.74
N HIS A 25 -11.08 -35.63 3.20
CA HIS A 25 -9.65 -35.41 3.02
C HIS A 25 -8.98 -35.38 4.38
N HIS A 26 -8.18 -36.41 4.67
CA HIS A 26 -7.52 -36.58 5.96
C HIS A 26 -6.14 -35.92 5.95
N HIS A 27 -5.98 -34.86 6.75
CA HIS A 27 -4.67 -34.25 6.97
C HIS A 27 -3.84 -35.10 7.95
N GLN A 28 -2.51 -35.13 7.78
CA GLN A 28 -1.60 -35.96 8.58
C GLN A 28 -1.67 -35.69 10.09
N ALA A 29 -1.96 -34.44 10.47
CA ALA A 29 -2.18 -34.03 11.87
C ALA A 29 -3.61 -34.28 12.40
N GLY A 30 -4.43 -35.09 11.70
CA GLY A 30 -5.73 -35.58 12.17
C GLY A 30 -6.96 -34.71 11.85
N THR A 31 -6.79 -33.54 11.23
CA THR A 31 -7.95 -32.74 10.77
C THR A 31 -8.59 -33.40 9.55
N ILE A 32 -9.92 -33.45 9.53
CA ILE A 32 -10.70 -33.91 8.40
C ILE A 32 -11.30 -32.69 7.71
N PHE A 33 -11.01 -32.54 6.42
CA PHE A 33 -11.67 -31.60 5.54
C PHE A 33 -12.65 -32.35 4.65
N GLU A 34 -13.75 -31.74 4.26
CA GLU A 34 -14.63 -32.25 3.21
C GLU A 34 -14.33 -31.49 1.92
N VAL A 35 -13.80 -32.18 0.91
CA VAL A 35 -13.50 -31.57 -0.38
C VAL A 35 -14.57 -31.96 -1.38
N GLY A 36 -15.14 -30.98 -2.06
CA GLY A 36 -16.13 -31.18 -3.12
C GLY A 36 -16.11 -30.00 -4.08
N HIS A 37 -17.23 -29.74 -4.73
CA HIS A 37 -17.39 -28.61 -5.63
C HIS A 37 -18.71 -27.90 -5.39
N LEU A 38 -18.83 -26.66 -5.88
CA LEU A 38 -20.12 -25.97 -5.91
C LEU A 38 -21.13 -26.79 -6.73
N ALA A 39 -22.36 -26.91 -6.23
CA ALA A 39 -23.41 -27.72 -6.87
C ALA A 39 -23.65 -27.31 -8.34
N ASP A 40 -23.69 -26.00 -8.59
CA ASP A 40 -23.95 -25.44 -9.92
C ASP A 40 -22.67 -25.22 -10.75
N ARG A 41 -21.49 -25.49 -10.19
CA ARG A 41 -20.18 -25.25 -10.83
C ARG A 41 -19.14 -26.31 -10.44
N PRO A 42 -19.10 -27.45 -11.16
CA PRO A 42 -18.19 -28.55 -10.85
C PRO A 42 -16.70 -28.21 -10.93
N SER A 43 -16.31 -27.16 -11.66
CA SER A 43 -14.92 -26.70 -11.77
C SER A 43 -14.42 -25.95 -10.52
N CYS A 44 -15.32 -25.45 -9.68
CA CYS A 44 -14.98 -24.70 -8.49
C CYS A 44 -14.84 -25.66 -7.30
N GLU A 45 -13.63 -26.18 -7.07
CA GLU A 45 -13.33 -27.01 -5.89
C GLU A 45 -13.35 -26.20 -4.59
N VAL A 46 -14.01 -26.76 -3.58
CA VAL A 46 -14.16 -26.19 -2.24
C VAL A 46 -13.73 -27.22 -1.19
N ALA A 47 -12.85 -26.80 -0.28
CA ALA A 47 -12.51 -27.55 0.94
C ALA A 47 -13.23 -26.94 2.14
N LEU A 48 -14.09 -27.70 2.81
CA LEU A 48 -14.87 -27.31 3.98
C LEU A 48 -14.29 -27.94 5.26
N ALA A 49 -14.17 -27.17 6.34
CA ALA A 49 -13.94 -27.72 7.68
C ALA A 49 -14.72 -26.99 8.77
N VAL A 50 -15.24 -27.78 9.71
CA VAL A 50 -15.77 -27.29 10.99
C VAL A 50 -14.60 -27.26 11.98
N ILE A 51 -14.18 -26.08 12.37
CA ILE A 51 -12.92 -25.87 13.09
C ILE A 51 -13.10 -25.88 14.61
N GLY A 52 -14.33 -25.74 15.12
CA GLY A 52 -14.61 -25.56 16.55
C GLY A 52 -14.50 -24.10 16.99
N MET A 53 -14.93 -23.82 18.22
CA MET A 53 -14.96 -22.47 18.76
C MET A 53 -13.58 -21.98 19.24
N GLY A 54 -13.43 -20.66 19.29
CA GLY A 54 -12.28 -19.98 19.89
C GLY A 54 -11.17 -19.62 18.90
N THR A 55 -10.51 -18.50 19.19
CA THR A 55 -9.54 -17.85 18.29
C THR A 55 -8.28 -18.69 18.06
N VAL A 56 -7.78 -19.38 19.08
CA VAL A 56 -6.56 -20.21 18.97
C VAL A 56 -6.78 -21.39 18.02
N ASN A 57 -7.90 -22.08 18.18
CA ASN A 57 -8.25 -23.23 17.37
C ASN A 57 -8.53 -22.81 15.92
N ALA A 58 -9.27 -21.70 15.76
CA ALA A 58 -9.51 -21.10 14.45
C ALA A 58 -8.21 -20.75 13.73
N ALA A 59 -7.22 -20.19 14.43
CA ALA A 59 -5.91 -19.91 13.84
C ALA A 59 -5.17 -21.18 13.40
N ALA A 60 -5.09 -22.20 14.27
CA ALA A 60 -4.38 -23.44 14.00
C ALA A 60 -4.95 -24.21 12.80
N ILE A 61 -6.28 -24.32 12.70
CA ILE A 61 -6.93 -25.04 11.60
C ILE A 61 -6.91 -24.22 10.31
N THR A 62 -7.02 -22.88 10.40
CA THR A 62 -6.89 -22.02 9.21
C THR A 62 -5.50 -22.11 8.60
N GLU A 63 -4.44 -22.03 9.41
CA GLU A 63 -3.06 -22.19 8.93
C GLU A 63 -2.88 -23.54 8.25
N ARG A 64 -3.35 -24.61 8.89
CA ARG A 64 -3.30 -25.97 8.35
C ARG A 64 -4.03 -26.08 7.01
N ALA A 65 -5.23 -25.52 6.92
CA ALA A 65 -6.01 -25.52 5.68
C ALA A 65 -5.28 -24.75 4.56
N ILE A 66 -4.65 -23.64 4.89
CA ILE A 66 -3.90 -22.84 3.92
C ILE A 66 -2.66 -23.59 3.44
N ALA A 67 -1.88 -24.18 4.35
CA ALA A 67 -0.68 -24.95 4.01
C ALA A 67 -1.02 -26.18 3.15
N GLU A 68 -2.10 -26.90 3.51
CA GLU A 68 -2.53 -28.11 2.80
C GLU A 68 -3.05 -27.82 1.39
N PHE A 69 -3.87 -26.77 1.25
CA PHE A 69 -4.66 -26.56 0.03
C PHE A 69 -4.21 -25.40 -0.83
N ARG A 70 -3.35 -24.50 -0.31
CA ARG A 70 -2.94 -23.24 -0.95
C ARG A 70 -4.12 -22.52 -1.63
N PRO A 71 -5.21 -22.23 -0.89
CA PRO A 71 -6.44 -21.77 -1.47
C PRO A 71 -6.34 -20.35 -2.03
N SER A 72 -7.11 -20.07 -3.08
CA SER A 72 -7.23 -18.72 -3.65
C SER A 72 -7.93 -17.72 -2.71
N ALA A 73 -8.76 -18.23 -1.79
CA ALA A 73 -9.37 -17.48 -0.70
C ALA A 73 -9.78 -18.43 0.44
N VAL A 74 -9.83 -17.91 1.66
CA VAL A 74 -10.49 -18.53 2.82
C VAL A 74 -11.72 -17.70 3.18
N VAL A 75 -12.90 -18.29 3.05
CA VAL A 75 -14.16 -17.67 3.44
C VAL A 75 -14.58 -18.28 4.76
N PHE A 76 -14.62 -17.48 5.82
CA PHE A 76 -15.04 -17.96 7.12
C PHE A 76 -16.50 -17.64 7.32
N VAL A 77 -17.34 -18.66 7.46
CA VAL A 77 -18.81 -18.55 7.50
C VAL A 77 -19.30 -18.97 8.88
N GLY A 78 -20.23 -18.22 9.45
CA GLY A 78 -20.81 -18.57 10.74
C GLY A 78 -21.83 -17.55 11.20
N VAL A 79 -22.21 -17.63 12.47
CA VAL A 79 -23.12 -16.69 13.12
C VAL A 79 -22.39 -15.66 13.99
N ALA A 80 -23.06 -14.54 14.27
CA ALA A 80 -22.57 -13.52 15.19
C ALA A 80 -23.72 -12.84 15.95
N GLY A 81 -23.40 -12.18 17.07
CA GLY A 81 -24.32 -11.31 17.78
C GLY A 81 -24.23 -9.87 17.27
N ALA A 82 -25.37 -9.18 17.12
CA ALA A 82 -25.39 -7.77 16.73
C ALA A 82 -24.90 -6.85 17.85
N LEU A 83 -24.00 -5.93 17.53
CA LEU A 83 -23.56 -4.86 18.44
C LEU A 83 -24.31 -3.55 18.24
N ARG A 84 -25.05 -3.41 17.13
CA ARG A 84 -25.81 -2.21 16.74
C ARG A 84 -27.29 -2.53 16.65
N ASP A 85 -28.11 -1.54 16.97
CA ASP A 85 -29.57 -1.60 16.91
C ASP A 85 -30.12 -1.64 15.48
N TRP A 86 -29.39 -1.08 14.52
CA TRP A 86 -29.74 -1.11 13.11
C TRP A 86 -29.38 -2.42 12.39
N VAL A 87 -28.64 -3.32 13.03
CA VAL A 87 -28.35 -4.68 12.53
C VAL A 87 -29.38 -5.64 13.10
N LYS A 88 -30.17 -6.29 12.25
CA LYS A 88 -31.33 -7.11 12.65
C LYS A 88 -31.02 -8.60 12.63
N LEU A 89 -31.84 -9.39 13.32
CA LEU A 89 -31.77 -10.86 13.24
C LEU A 89 -31.95 -11.33 11.80
N GLY A 90 -31.06 -12.23 11.37
CA GLY A 90 -31.02 -12.74 10.00
C GLY A 90 -30.27 -11.84 9.01
N ASP A 91 -29.88 -10.62 9.37
CA ASP A 91 -28.98 -9.81 8.52
C ASP A 91 -27.61 -10.49 8.39
N ILE A 92 -26.87 -10.08 7.36
CA ILE A 92 -25.52 -10.56 7.10
C ILE A 92 -24.54 -9.42 7.35
N VAL A 93 -23.53 -9.66 8.16
CA VAL A 93 -22.38 -8.76 8.33
C VAL A 93 -21.17 -9.40 7.67
N VAL A 94 -20.67 -8.75 6.63
CA VAL A 94 -19.41 -9.07 5.97
C VAL A 94 -18.33 -8.21 6.61
N ALA A 95 -17.38 -8.86 7.28
CA ALA A 95 -16.33 -8.14 8.01
C ALA A 95 -15.46 -7.32 7.04
N THR A 96 -15.44 -5.99 7.19
CA THR A 96 -14.46 -5.13 6.51
C THR A 96 -13.15 -5.03 7.27
N ARG A 97 -13.22 -5.25 8.59
CA ARG A 97 -12.12 -5.32 9.52
C ARG A 97 -12.48 -6.28 10.66
N VAL A 98 -11.49 -6.92 11.25
CA VAL A 98 -11.65 -7.77 12.43
C VAL A 98 -10.81 -7.21 13.58
N TYR A 99 -11.42 -6.97 14.73
CA TYR A 99 -10.75 -6.55 15.96
C TYR A 99 -10.57 -7.72 16.93
N ALA A 100 -9.35 -8.02 17.36
CA ALA A 100 -9.09 -8.84 18.54
C ALA A 100 -9.36 -8.01 19.81
N HIS A 101 -10.64 -7.91 20.19
CA HIS A 101 -11.13 -6.86 21.09
C HIS A 101 -10.68 -7.00 22.56
N GLN A 102 -10.12 -8.15 22.93
CA GLN A 102 -9.66 -8.44 24.29
C GLN A 102 -8.21 -8.05 24.54
N GLY A 103 -7.46 -7.65 23.50
CA GLY A 103 -6.08 -7.19 23.65
C GLY A 103 -6.03 -5.83 24.36
N GLY A 104 -5.29 -5.72 25.46
CA GLY A 104 -5.14 -4.48 26.21
C GLY A 104 -4.39 -4.64 27.53
N ARG A 105 -4.26 -3.54 28.26
CA ARG A 105 -3.72 -3.51 29.63
C ARG A 105 -4.85 -3.17 30.58
N VAL A 106 -4.97 -3.90 31.69
CA VAL A 106 -5.85 -3.53 32.80
C VAL A 106 -5.05 -2.65 33.76
N ASP A 107 -5.61 -1.50 34.13
CA ASP A 107 -5.16 -0.64 35.23
C ASP A 107 -6.19 -0.66 36.37
N ASP A 108 -5.91 0.02 37.48
CA ASP A 108 -6.74 -0.03 38.70
C ASP A 108 -8.23 0.25 38.44
N ASP A 109 -8.56 1.18 37.54
CA ASP A 109 -9.94 1.59 37.23
C ASP A 109 -10.32 1.52 35.74
N GLU A 110 -9.41 1.12 34.84
CA GLU A 110 -9.65 1.20 33.39
C GLU A 110 -9.01 0.06 32.58
N PHE A 111 -9.68 -0.36 31.50
CA PHE A 111 -9.08 -1.20 30.47
C PHE A 111 -8.54 -0.34 29.33
N LEU A 112 -7.22 -0.30 29.18
CA LEU A 112 -6.54 0.40 28.09
C LEU A 112 -6.46 -0.53 26.88
N ALA A 113 -7.41 -0.36 25.96
CA ALA A 113 -7.50 -1.17 24.74
C ALA A 113 -6.24 -1.07 23.87
N ARG A 114 -5.66 -2.22 23.52
CA ARG A 114 -4.55 -2.38 22.58
C ARG A 114 -4.84 -3.54 21.62
N PRO A 115 -5.95 -3.47 20.86
CA PRO A 115 -6.35 -4.55 19.98
C PRO A 115 -5.38 -4.72 18.83
N ARG A 116 -5.21 -5.96 18.39
CA ARG A 116 -4.81 -6.22 17.01
C ARG A 116 -6.03 -6.04 16.12
N ALA A 117 -5.82 -5.43 14.96
CA ALA A 117 -6.86 -5.25 13.95
C ALA A 117 -6.35 -5.75 12.60
N TRP A 118 -7.21 -6.44 11.85
CA TRP A 118 -6.89 -6.91 10.52
C TRP A 118 -7.92 -6.43 9.52
N ASP A 119 -7.46 -5.72 8.50
CA ASP A 119 -8.30 -5.36 7.36
C ASP A 119 -8.54 -6.57 6.46
N THR A 120 -9.80 -6.74 6.07
CA THR A 120 -10.21 -7.76 5.10
C THR A 120 -9.65 -7.40 3.72
N SER A 121 -9.31 -8.42 2.93
CA SER A 121 -8.83 -8.23 1.55
C SER A 121 -9.77 -7.34 0.75
N HIS A 122 -9.21 -6.26 0.17
CA HIS A 122 -9.95 -5.33 -0.69
C HIS A 122 -10.66 -6.06 -1.83
N ARG A 123 -9.99 -7.04 -2.46
CA ARG A 123 -10.58 -7.87 -3.53
C ARG A 123 -11.84 -8.59 -3.04
N LEU A 124 -11.77 -9.27 -1.90
CA LEU A 124 -12.90 -10.03 -1.38
C LEU A 124 -14.05 -9.11 -0.95
N VAL A 125 -13.76 -7.96 -0.33
CA VAL A 125 -14.78 -6.95 0.01
C VAL A 125 -15.44 -6.39 -1.25
N HIS A 126 -14.67 -6.11 -2.32
CA HIS A 126 -15.22 -5.61 -3.58
C HIS A 126 -16.08 -6.64 -4.31
N LEU A 127 -15.64 -7.91 -4.36
CA LEU A 127 -16.43 -9.01 -4.90
C LEU A 127 -17.72 -9.20 -4.09
N ALA A 128 -17.64 -9.20 -2.75
CA ALA A 128 -18.82 -9.30 -1.89
C ALA A 128 -19.78 -8.11 -2.08
N LYS A 129 -19.26 -6.87 -2.20
CA LYS A 129 -20.10 -5.70 -2.54
C LYS A 129 -20.73 -5.82 -3.93
N HIS A 130 -20.04 -6.42 -4.89
CA HIS A 130 -20.60 -6.71 -6.21
C HIS A 130 -21.72 -7.74 -6.10
N VAL A 131 -21.48 -8.87 -5.43
CA VAL A 131 -22.48 -9.92 -5.14
C VAL A 131 -23.71 -9.31 -4.49
N ARG A 132 -23.56 -8.47 -3.46
CA ARG A 132 -24.67 -7.73 -2.83
C ARG A 132 -25.48 -6.94 -3.86
N ARG A 133 -24.82 -6.12 -4.68
CA ARG A 133 -25.49 -5.22 -5.66
C ARG A 133 -26.20 -6.00 -6.76
N SER A 134 -25.59 -7.08 -7.23
CA SER A 134 -26.15 -7.92 -8.30
C SER A 134 -27.15 -8.94 -7.82
N LYS A 135 -27.30 -9.11 -6.49
CA LYS A 135 -28.11 -10.19 -5.89
C LYS A 135 -27.68 -11.59 -6.34
N ALA A 136 -26.39 -11.75 -6.65
CA ALA A 136 -25.84 -12.98 -7.20
C ALA A 136 -25.48 -14.02 -6.11
N TRP A 137 -26.47 -14.43 -5.31
CA TRP A 137 -26.34 -15.54 -4.36
C TRP A 137 -27.65 -16.33 -4.24
N PRO A 138 -27.59 -17.63 -3.86
CA PRO A 138 -28.78 -18.48 -3.81
C PRO A 138 -29.91 -17.94 -2.91
N GLY A 139 -31.12 -17.83 -3.43
CA GLY A 139 -32.27 -17.38 -2.63
C GLY A 139 -32.27 -15.90 -2.24
N ALA A 140 -31.42 -15.05 -2.85
CA ALA A 140 -31.39 -13.60 -2.61
C ALA A 140 -32.76 -12.91 -2.76
N ASP A 141 -33.64 -13.44 -3.62
CA ASP A 141 -35.00 -12.93 -3.83
C ASP A 141 -36.02 -13.45 -2.80
N GLN A 142 -35.68 -14.51 -2.07
CA GLN A 142 -36.55 -15.20 -1.11
C GLN A 142 -36.24 -14.78 0.34
N THR A 143 -34.99 -14.40 0.61
CA THR A 143 -34.51 -13.97 1.92
C THR A 143 -33.91 -12.56 1.83
N PRO A 144 -34.68 -11.49 2.08
CA PRO A 144 -34.26 -10.10 1.91
C PRO A 144 -33.36 -9.61 3.05
N ALA A 145 -32.47 -10.47 3.55
CA ALA A 145 -31.50 -10.12 4.58
C ALA A 145 -30.63 -8.96 4.07
N GLU A 146 -30.53 -7.89 4.85
CA GLU A 146 -29.62 -6.80 4.52
C GLU A 146 -28.18 -7.27 4.71
N VAL A 147 -27.31 -6.82 3.81
CA VAL A 147 -25.88 -7.17 3.84
C VAL A 147 -25.06 -5.93 4.16
N HIS A 148 -24.55 -5.91 5.38
CA HIS A 148 -23.75 -4.85 5.97
C HIS A 148 -22.25 -5.14 5.78
N PHE A 149 -21.46 -4.09 5.53
CA PHE A 149 -20.00 -4.19 5.34
C PHE A 149 -19.28 -3.41 6.41
N GLU A 150 -19.02 -4.05 7.55
CA GLU A 150 -18.67 -3.37 8.78
C GLU A 150 -17.62 -4.15 9.59
N PRO A 151 -16.92 -3.51 10.54
CA PRO A 151 -16.00 -4.21 11.41
C PRO A 151 -16.69 -5.23 12.31
N VAL A 152 -16.00 -6.33 12.61
CA VAL A 152 -16.43 -7.38 13.53
C VAL A 152 -15.45 -7.46 14.70
N ALA A 153 -15.96 -7.51 15.92
CA ALA A 153 -15.16 -7.78 17.11
C ALA A 153 -15.09 -9.29 17.36
N ALA A 154 -13.89 -9.81 17.56
CA ALA A 154 -13.64 -11.24 17.74
C ALA A 154 -12.82 -11.49 19.02
N GLY A 155 -13.17 -12.51 19.79
CA GLY A 155 -12.44 -12.90 21.00
C GLY A 155 -13.12 -14.03 21.77
N ASP A 156 -12.44 -14.63 22.74
CA ASP A 156 -12.86 -15.88 23.37
C ASP A 156 -13.95 -15.72 24.46
N VAL A 157 -14.73 -14.63 24.43
CA VAL A 157 -15.84 -14.38 25.37
C VAL A 157 -17.17 -14.25 24.62
N VAL A 158 -18.15 -15.03 25.07
CA VAL A 158 -19.54 -14.92 24.60
C VAL A 158 -20.21 -13.71 25.25
N LEU A 159 -20.56 -12.72 24.44
CA LEU A 159 -21.31 -11.55 24.93
C LEU A 159 -22.80 -11.87 25.05
N ASN A 160 -23.29 -12.00 26.29
CA ASN A 160 -24.69 -12.27 26.59
C ASN A 160 -25.27 -11.28 27.61
N SER A 161 -24.89 -10.00 27.52
CA SER A 161 -25.44 -8.96 28.38
C SER A 161 -25.29 -7.58 27.74
N SER A 162 -26.35 -6.78 27.83
CA SER A 162 -26.37 -5.40 27.36
C SER A 162 -25.67 -4.41 28.31
N ASN A 163 -25.40 -4.83 29.56
CA ASN A 163 -24.88 -3.97 30.63
C ASN A 163 -23.58 -4.51 31.27
N SER A 164 -22.84 -5.40 30.59
CA SER A 164 -21.58 -5.92 31.13
C SER A 164 -20.38 -4.99 30.88
N PRO A 165 -19.30 -5.11 31.66
CA PRO A 165 -18.04 -4.41 31.39
C PRO A 165 -17.52 -4.66 29.97
N GLU A 166 -17.69 -5.87 29.43
CA GLU A 166 -17.31 -6.22 28.06
C GLU A 166 -18.16 -5.46 27.03
N ARG A 167 -19.47 -5.34 27.24
CA ARG A 167 -20.34 -4.53 26.38
C ARG A 167 -19.94 -3.06 26.41
N ALA A 168 -19.62 -2.53 27.59
CA ALA A 168 -19.14 -1.16 27.75
C ALA A 168 -17.80 -0.94 27.01
N ARG A 169 -16.84 -1.86 27.15
CA ARG A 169 -15.55 -1.83 26.44
C ARG A 169 -15.73 -1.87 24.92
N LEU A 170 -16.59 -2.76 24.41
CA LEU A 170 -16.94 -2.82 22.99
C LEU A 170 -17.53 -1.50 22.48
N ARG A 171 -18.42 -0.87 23.26
CA ARG A 171 -18.99 0.43 22.89
C ARG A 171 -17.97 1.58 22.97
N ALA A 172 -17.02 1.52 23.89
CA ALA A 172 -16.04 2.60 24.11
C ALA A 172 -14.89 2.58 23.10
N HIS A 173 -14.33 1.39 22.82
CA HIS A 173 -13.08 1.26 22.05
C HIS A 173 -13.27 0.67 20.64
N TYR A 174 -14.42 0.06 20.37
CA TYR A 174 -14.74 -0.62 19.11
C TYR A 174 -16.11 -0.16 18.60
N ASN A 175 -16.33 1.15 18.69
CA ASN A 175 -17.63 1.78 18.51
C ASN A 175 -18.09 1.85 17.03
N ASP A 176 -17.30 1.32 16.12
CA ASP A 176 -17.57 1.07 14.71
C ASP A 176 -17.97 -0.39 14.44
N ALA A 177 -17.64 -1.34 15.34
CA ALA A 177 -17.98 -2.74 15.14
C ALA A 177 -19.50 -2.97 15.14
N ALA A 178 -19.96 -3.73 14.14
CA ALA A 178 -21.37 -4.05 13.93
C ALA A 178 -21.79 -5.38 14.54
N ALA A 179 -20.86 -6.33 14.68
CA ALA A 179 -21.11 -7.66 15.23
C ALA A 179 -19.95 -8.17 16.10
N VAL A 180 -20.25 -9.16 16.95
CA VAL A 180 -19.29 -9.86 17.81
C VAL A 180 -19.39 -11.39 17.67
N GLU A 181 -18.24 -12.06 17.61
CA GLU A 181 -18.09 -13.51 17.52
C GLU A 181 -16.74 -13.97 18.13
N MET A 182 -16.35 -15.24 17.97
CA MET A 182 -15.28 -15.85 18.78
C MET A 182 -14.08 -16.38 18.00
N GLU A 183 -14.03 -16.24 16.67
CA GLU A 183 -13.08 -16.99 15.85
C GLU A 183 -12.39 -16.15 14.76
N SER A 184 -13.01 -15.06 14.28
CA SER A 184 -12.52 -14.30 13.12
C SER A 184 -11.15 -13.70 13.37
N ALA A 185 -10.80 -13.36 14.61
CA ALA A 185 -9.45 -12.91 14.96
C ALA A 185 -8.41 -13.99 14.70
N GLY A 186 -8.73 -15.26 15.00
CA GLY A 186 -7.86 -16.40 14.72
C GLY A 186 -7.69 -16.67 13.23
N VAL A 187 -8.79 -16.67 12.48
CA VAL A 187 -8.76 -16.85 11.02
C VAL A 187 -8.02 -15.69 10.34
N ALA A 188 -8.27 -14.46 10.77
CA ALA A 188 -7.57 -13.28 10.27
C ALA A 188 -6.07 -13.34 10.61
N LEU A 189 -5.70 -13.73 11.82
CA LEU A 189 -4.31 -13.95 12.22
C LEU A 189 -3.63 -14.98 11.32
N ALA A 190 -4.24 -16.16 11.14
CA ALA A 190 -3.65 -17.22 10.34
C ALA A 190 -3.49 -16.83 8.87
N GLY A 191 -4.55 -16.33 8.23
CA GLY A 191 -4.49 -16.02 6.81
C GLY A 191 -3.77 -14.72 6.45
N ARG A 192 -3.81 -13.69 7.31
CA ARG A 192 -3.21 -12.38 7.03
C ARG A 192 -1.81 -12.19 7.63
N HIS A 193 -1.51 -12.84 8.76
CA HIS A 193 -0.28 -12.60 9.51
C HIS A 193 0.68 -13.80 9.55
N LEU A 194 0.17 -15.04 9.59
CA LEU A 194 1.04 -16.23 9.62
C LEU A 194 1.35 -16.79 8.23
N HIS A 195 0.40 -16.71 7.30
CA HIS A 195 0.63 -17.01 5.89
C HIS A 195 0.73 -15.72 5.07
N GLU A 196 1.38 -15.76 3.91
CA GLU A 196 1.71 -14.64 2.99
C GLU A 196 0.49 -13.88 2.42
N SER A 197 -0.44 -13.47 3.27
CA SER A 197 -1.69 -12.77 2.96
C SER A 197 -2.68 -13.56 2.10
N THR A 198 -2.87 -14.85 2.38
CA THR A 198 -3.98 -15.61 1.80
C THR A 198 -5.29 -14.84 2.03
N PRO A 199 -6.03 -14.45 0.98
CA PRO A 199 -7.20 -13.60 1.13
C PRO A 199 -8.24 -14.25 2.05
N THR A 200 -8.51 -13.64 3.20
CA THR A 200 -9.54 -14.09 4.13
C THR A 200 -10.68 -13.09 4.25
N ILE A 201 -11.88 -13.59 4.46
CA ILE A 201 -13.08 -12.78 4.72
C ILE A 201 -14.04 -13.52 5.63
N ALA A 202 -14.57 -12.82 6.64
CA ALA A 202 -15.60 -13.35 7.50
C ALA A 202 -16.98 -12.90 7.00
N VAL A 203 -17.89 -13.86 6.83
CA VAL A 203 -19.31 -13.64 6.51
C VAL A 203 -20.13 -14.17 7.67
N ARG A 204 -20.90 -13.29 8.32
CA ARG A 204 -21.62 -13.59 9.56
C ARG A 204 -23.10 -13.36 9.43
N GLY A 205 -23.90 -14.36 9.77
CA GLY A 205 -25.34 -14.20 9.92
C GLY A 205 -25.66 -13.79 11.35
N ILE A 206 -26.58 -12.85 11.54
CA ILE A 206 -26.91 -12.34 12.87
C ILE A 206 -27.93 -13.24 13.55
N SER A 207 -27.50 -13.95 14.60
CA SER A 207 -28.32 -14.92 15.33
C SER A 207 -28.98 -14.36 16.58
N ASP A 208 -28.39 -13.34 17.20
CA ASP A 208 -28.87 -12.72 18.43
C ASP A 208 -28.43 -11.24 18.51
N LEU A 209 -28.93 -10.51 19.50
CA LEU A 209 -28.66 -9.08 19.70
C LEU A 209 -27.61 -8.79 20.79
N ALA A 210 -26.86 -9.80 21.24
CA ALA A 210 -25.79 -9.72 22.25
C ALA A 210 -26.18 -8.98 23.56
N GLY A 211 -27.48 -8.97 23.90
CA GLY A 211 -28.06 -8.09 24.92
C GLY A 211 -28.57 -8.77 26.19
N GLY A 212 -28.40 -10.09 26.32
CA GLY A 212 -28.89 -10.88 27.47
C GLY A 212 -30.21 -11.61 27.26
N ALA A 213 -30.82 -11.51 26.08
CA ALA A 213 -32.04 -12.23 25.72
C ALA A 213 -31.78 -13.51 24.88
N LYS A 214 -30.56 -14.06 24.92
CA LYS A 214 -30.13 -15.17 24.05
C LYS A 214 -31.02 -16.42 24.18
N HIS A 215 -31.59 -16.65 25.37
CA HIS A 215 -32.58 -17.71 25.60
C HIS A 215 -33.87 -17.58 24.75
N ASN A 216 -34.27 -16.36 24.37
CA ASN A 216 -35.48 -16.12 23.57
C ASN A 216 -35.21 -16.26 22.06
N SER A 217 -33.98 -16.02 21.59
CA SER A 217 -33.57 -16.20 20.19
C SER A 217 -33.27 -17.67 19.85
N ASP A 218 -32.71 -18.43 20.80
CA ASP A 218 -32.39 -19.85 20.62
C ASP A 218 -33.66 -20.71 20.49
N GLY A 219 -34.74 -20.36 21.21
CA GLY A 219 -36.05 -21.02 21.10
C GLY A 219 -36.80 -20.78 19.79
N GLN A 220 -36.35 -19.84 18.96
CA GLN A 220 -36.96 -19.47 17.67
C GLN A 220 -36.17 -19.97 16.45
N GLY A 221 -35.04 -20.65 16.66
CA GLY A 221 -34.24 -21.24 15.57
C GLY A 221 -33.43 -20.24 14.74
N TRP A 222 -33.18 -19.03 15.25
CA TRP A 222 -32.48 -17.97 14.51
C TRP A 222 -31.04 -18.31 14.16
N GLN A 223 -30.34 -19.13 14.96
CA GLN A 223 -28.98 -19.60 14.62
C GLN A 223 -28.94 -20.33 13.28
N ALA A 224 -29.91 -21.23 13.04
CA ALA A 224 -30.00 -21.97 11.78
C ALA A 224 -30.38 -21.05 10.61
N VAL A 225 -31.26 -20.07 10.83
CA VAL A 225 -31.64 -19.07 9.81
C VAL A 225 -30.43 -18.21 9.43
N ALA A 226 -29.75 -17.64 10.44
CA ALA A 226 -28.57 -16.81 10.28
C ALA A 226 -27.44 -17.56 9.56
N ALA A 227 -27.17 -18.82 9.95
CA ALA A 227 -26.19 -19.67 9.28
C ALA A 227 -26.53 -19.90 7.80
N ARG A 228 -27.80 -20.16 7.46
CA ARG A 228 -28.24 -20.31 6.06
C ARG A 228 -28.07 -19.03 5.25
N HIS A 229 -28.40 -17.87 5.83
CA HIS A 229 -28.21 -16.59 5.14
C HIS A 229 -26.73 -16.31 4.88
N ALA A 230 -25.88 -16.49 5.90
CA ALA A 230 -24.44 -16.33 5.77
C ALA A 230 -23.83 -17.29 4.75
N ALA A 231 -24.19 -18.57 4.82
CA ALA A 231 -23.74 -19.60 3.88
C ALA A 231 -24.16 -19.26 2.45
N SER A 232 -25.42 -18.89 2.24
CA SER A 232 -25.89 -18.56 0.90
C SER A 232 -25.12 -17.38 0.29
N PHE A 233 -24.98 -16.27 1.03
CA PHE A 233 -24.20 -15.13 0.54
C PHE A 233 -22.72 -15.50 0.31
N ALA A 234 -22.14 -16.30 1.20
CA ALA A 234 -20.78 -16.80 1.05
C ALA A 234 -20.61 -17.63 -0.24
N ILE A 235 -21.60 -18.44 -0.63
CA ILE A 235 -21.56 -19.21 -1.88
C ILE A 235 -21.60 -18.28 -3.11
N GLY A 236 -22.40 -17.21 -3.07
CA GLY A 236 -22.35 -16.17 -4.10
C GLY A 236 -20.96 -15.51 -4.20
N LEU A 237 -20.32 -15.27 -3.05
CA LEU A 237 -18.94 -14.76 -3.00
C LEU A 237 -17.92 -15.75 -3.55
N VAL A 238 -17.98 -17.03 -3.18
CA VAL A 238 -17.11 -18.10 -3.68
C VAL A 238 -17.22 -18.20 -5.21
N THR A 239 -18.45 -18.13 -5.73
CA THR A 239 -18.75 -18.10 -7.17
C THR A 239 -18.05 -16.92 -7.86
N ALA A 240 -18.16 -15.72 -7.28
CA ALA A 240 -17.53 -14.51 -7.83
C ALA A 240 -15.99 -14.55 -7.75
N VAL A 241 -15.42 -15.19 -6.72
CA VAL A 241 -13.97 -15.40 -6.59
C VAL A 241 -13.45 -16.31 -7.69
N ASP A 242 -14.16 -17.40 -7.97
CA ASP A 242 -13.84 -18.37 -9.01
C ASP A 242 -13.96 -17.78 -10.42
N ASP A 243 -15.01 -17.01 -10.70
CA ASP A 243 -15.19 -16.26 -11.97
C ASP A 243 -14.04 -15.30 -12.24
N HIS A 244 -13.62 -14.58 -11.20
CA HIS A 244 -12.52 -13.62 -11.31
C HIS A 244 -11.18 -14.33 -11.53
N ALA A 245 -10.99 -15.54 -10.99
CA ALA A 245 -9.80 -16.34 -11.23
C ALA A 245 -9.77 -16.94 -12.65
N SER A 246 -10.94 -17.14 -13.27
CA SER A 246 -11.08 -17.81 -14.58
C SER A 246 -11.14 -16.87 -15.80
N SER A 247 -11.10 -15.54 -15.60
CA SER A 247 -11.22 -14.56 -16.69
C SER A 247 -9.92 -14.43 -17.51
N PRO A 248 -9.95 -14.56 -18.85
CA PRO A 248 -8.75 -14.50 -19.68
C PRO A 248 -8.11 -13.10 -19.67
N ALA A 249 -6.78 -13.07 -19.59
CA ALA A 249 -6.01 -11.82 -19.73
C ALA A 249 -6.28 -11.18 -21.10
N ARG A 250 -6.59 -9.88 -21.11
CA ARG A 250 -6.89 -9.14 -22.34
C ARG A 250 -5.63 -9.04 -23.21
N PRO A 251 -5.67 -9.37 -24.51
CA PRO A 251 -4.52 -9.25 -25.38
C PRO A 251 -4.11 -7.77 -25.58
N PRO A 252 -2.81 -7.50 -25.77
CA PRO A 252 -2.30 -6.15 -25.92
C PRO A 252 -2.83 -5.51 -27.21
N VAL A 253 -3.25 -4.24 -27.11
CA VAL A 253 -3.70 -3.44 -28.25
C VAL A 253 -2.48 -3.02 -29.07
N ALA A 254 -2.42 -3.39 -30.35
CA ALA A 254 -1.32 -3.02 -31.23
C ALA A 254 -1.29 -1.50 -31.48
N SER A 255 -0.12 -0.89 -31.35
CA SER A 255 0.08 0.55 -31.61
C SER A 255 0.33 0.83 -33.10
N PRO A 256 -0.18 1.95 -33.65
CA PRO A 256 0.08 2.32 -35.03
C PRO A 256 1.51 2.82 -35.24
N ALA A 257 2.07 2.57 -36.42
CA ALA A 257 3.44 2.93 -36.77
C ALA A 257 3.65 4.47 -36.81
N PRO A 258 4.82 4.97 -36.37
CA PRO A 258 5.11 6.40 -36.33
C PRO A 258 5.38 6.98 -37.74
N PRO A 259 5.01 8.25 -38.01
CA PRO A 259 5.29 8.93 -39.27
C PRO A 259 6.75 9.36 -39.39
N SER A 260 7.28 9.37 -40.61
CA SER A 260 8.67 9.78 -40.90
C SER A 260 8.85 11.29 -40.83
N ILE A 261 9.87 11.74 -40.08
CA ILE A 261 10.20 13.15 -39.87
C ILE A 261 11.35 13.54 -40.82
N GLN A 262 11.16 14.60 -41.62
CA GLN A 262 12.22 15.24 -42.41
C GLN A 262 12.99 16.28 -41.56
N PRO A 263 14.29 16.51 -41.85
CA PRO A 263 15.13 17.40 -41.05
C PRO A 263 14.76 18.90 -41.19
N PRO A 264 14.99 19.70 -40.13
CA PRO A 264 14.54 21.10 -40.07
C PRO A 264 15.46 22.05 -40.85
N GLN A 265 14.87 23.09 -41.45
CA GLN A 265 15.58 24.20 -42.11
C GLN A 265 16.04 25.27 -41.11
N PRO A 266 17.15 25.99 -41.36
CA PRO A 266 17.72 26.96 -40.43
C PRO A 266 16.90 28.26 -40.29
N PHE A 267 16.88 28.76 -39.06
CA PHE A 267 16.10 29.89 -38.56
C PHE A 267 16.66 31.25 -39.03
N GLN A 268 15.81 32.16 -39.51
CA GLN A 268 16.16 33.56 -39.75
C GLN A 268 15.53 34.47 -38.69
N GLU A 269 16.35 35.33 -38.08
CA GLU A 269 15.93 36.40 -37.17
C GLU A 269 15.04 37.43 -37.89
N ARG A 270 13.89 37.76 -37.28
CA ARG A 270 13.13 38.96 -37.61
C ARG A 270 12.92 39.80 -36.36
N THR A 271 13.29 41.08 -36.48
CA THR A 271 13.06 42.17 -35.53
C THR A 271 11.56 42.44 -35.32
N ALA A 272 11.16 42.71 -34.07
CA ALA A 272 9.80 43.02 -33.66
C ALA A 272 9.38 44.46 -34.02
N PRO A 273 8.12 44.71 -34.44
CA PRO A 273 7.53 46.04 -34.42
C PRO A 273 6.82 46.33 -33.09
N ALA A 274 6.86 47.62 -32.74
CA ALA A 274 6.42 48.20 -31.49
C ALA A 274 4.90 48.23 -31.28
N GLY A 275 4.52 48.17 -30.00
CA GLY A 275 3.25 48.70 -29.50
C GLY A 275 2.44 47.70 -28.68
N TYR A 276 2.69 47.63 -27.37
CA TYR A 276 1.66 47.56 -26.32
C TYR A 276 2.33 47.88 -24.97
N THR A 277 1.91 48.97 -24.35
CA THR A 277 2.33 49.45 -23.03
C THR A 277 1.77 48.55 -21.92
N TYR A 278 2.64 48.01 -21.06
CA TYR A 278 2.25 47.46 -19.75
C TYR A 278 1.98 48.61 -18.78
N ASN A 279 0.79 48.61 -18.18
CA ASN A 279 0.45 49.51 -17.08
C ASN A 279 0.32 48.68 -15.81
N ILE A 280 1.27 48.85 -14.90
CA ILE A 280 1.26 48.28 -13.55
C ILE A 280 0.56 49.32 -12.68
N ASN A 281 -0.61 48.99 -12.12
CA ASN A 281 -1.14 49.70 -10.97
C ASN A 281 -1.58 48.70 -9.91
N ASN A 282 -0.98 48.89 -8.73
CA ASN A 282 -1.24 48.20 -7.47
C ASN A 282 -2.68 48.41 -7.00
N SER A 283 -3.35 47.32 -6.62
CA SER A 283 -4.34 47.33 -5.52
C SER A 283 -4.47 45.90 -5.01
N GLY A 284 -4.11 45.70 -3.74
CA GLY A 284 -4.11 44.39 -3.09
C GLY A 284 -5.48 43.82 -2.76
N ILE A 285 -5.40 42.71 -2.01
CA ILE A 285 -6.45 41.94 -1.35
C ILE A 285 -7.16 40.90 -2.26
N ASP A 286 -6.79 39.64 -1.98
CA ASP A 286 -7.52 38.38 -2.09
C ASP A 286 -8.26 38.01 -3.38
N ASN A 287 -7.81 36.94 -4.05
CA ASN A 287 -8.66 36.06 -4.86
C ASN A 287 -8.02 34.68 -5.14
N THR A 288 -7.69 33.91 -4.10
CA THR A 288 -7.66 32.44 -4.18
C THR A 288 -9.11 31.93 -4.23
N GLY A 289 -9.69 31.86 -5.42
CA GLY A 289 -11.04 31.29 -5.60
C GLY A 289 -11.70 31.48 -6.98
N GLY A 290 -11.18 32.36 -7.84
CA GLY A 290 -11.82 32.67 -9.13
C GLY A 290 -11.44 31.78 -10.32
N ALA A 291 -10.27 31.13 -10.29
CA ALA A 291 -9.71 30.45 -11.47
C ALA A 291 -10.31 29.04 -11.75
N TYR A 292 -10.88 28.37 -10.74
CA TYR A 292 -11.42 27.00 -10.89
C TYR A 292 -12.87 26.95 -11.41
N ILE A 293 -13.65 28.03 -11.31
CA ILE A 293 -15.03 28.08 -11.83
C ILE A 293 -15.05 28.38 -13.34
N GLY A 294 -14.05 29.13 -13.83
CA GLY A 294 -13.91 29.45 -15.25
C GLY A 294 -13.65 28.23 -16.14
N SER A 295 -12.87 27.26 -15.65
CA SER A 295 -12.54 26.02 -16.39
C SER A 295 -13.70 25.02 -16.44
N ILE A 296 -14.52 24.92 -15.38
CA ILE A 296 -15.71 24.06 -15.35
C ILE A 296 -16.85 24.62 -16.21
N LEU A 297 -16.96 25.95 -16.32
CA LEU A 297 -17.95 26.59 -17.18
C LEU A 297 -17.53 26.63 -18.66
N ALA A 298 -16.26 26.38 -19.01
CA ALA A 298 -15.82 26.39 -20.41
C ALA A 298 -16.49 25.26 -21.23
N THR A 299 -16.67 24.07 -20.62
CA THR A 299 -17.20 22.86 -21.27
C THR A 299 -18.71 22.64 -21.09
N ALA A 300 -19.41 23.48 -20.32
CA ALA A 300 -20.84 23.33 -20.05
C ALA A 300 -21.75 23.83 -21.20
N PRO A 301 -22.91 23.20 -21.47
CA PRO A 301 -23.90 23.67 -22.44
C PRO A 301 -24.38 25.10 -22.16
N VAL A 302 -24.58 25.91 -23.21
CA VAL A 302 -24.94 27.35 -23.13
C VAL A 302 -26.15 27.63 -22.22
N ARG A 303 -27.16 26.74 -22.20
CA ARG A 303 -28.35 26.85 -21.33
C ARG A 303 -28.02 26.82 -19.83
N ILE A 304 -26.95 26.14 -19.43
CA ILE A 304 -26.52 26.04 -18.02
C ILE A 304 -25.77 27.31 -17.62
N LYS A 305 -24.89 27.83 -18.49
CA LYS A 305 -24.18 29.10 -18.26
C LYS A 305 -25.16 30.25 -18.04
N GLN A 306 -26.23 30.32 -18.84
CA GLN A 306 -27.24 31.37 -18.72
C GLN A 306 -28.04 31.29 -17.41
N LYS A 307 -28.34 30.08 -16.92
CA LYS A 307 -29.06 29.87 -15.65
C LYS A 307 -28.21 30.29 -14.44
N VAL A 308 -26.91 29.99 -14.45
CA VAL A 308 -25.97 30.35 -13.38
C VAL A 308 -25.79 31.87 -13.32
N VAL A 309 -25.64 32.54 -14.47
CA VAL A 309 -25.55 34.01 -14.54
C VAL A 309 -26.83 34.69 -14.05
N ASN A 310 -28.00 34.16 -14.43
CA ASN A 310 -29.29 34.70 -13.99
C ASN A 310 -29.54 34.49 -12.48
N TYR A 311 -29.06 33.38 -11.91
CA TYR A 311 -29.14 33.10 -10.48
C TYR A 311 -28.22 34.01 -9.65
N ALA A 312 -26.96 34.20 -10.10
CA ALA A 312 -26.00 35.11 -9.47
C ALA A 312 -26.50 36.56 -9.43
N LYS A 313 -27.18 37.01 -10.49
CA LYS A 313 -27.81 38.35 -10.54
C LYS A 313 -29.02 38.49 -9.61
N ARG A 314 -29.79 37.42 -9.39
CA ARG A 314 -31.00 37.45 -8.53
C ARG A 314 -30.70 37.27 -7.04
N HIS A 315 -29.63 36.55 -6.68
CA HIS A 315 -29.33 36.20 -5.29
C HIS A 315 -27.84 36.38 -4.93
N PRO A 316 -27.30 37.62 -4.96
CA PRO A 316 -25.86 37.86 -4.82
C PRO A 316 -25.28 37.39 -3.48
N ARG A 317 -26.04 37.54 -2.37
CA ARG A 317 -25.59 37.11 -1.03
C ARG A 317 -25.55 35.59 -0.86
N ARG A 318 -26.51 34.85 -1.45
CA ARG A 318 -26.52 33.37 -1.40
C ARG A 318 -25.47 32.78 -2.34
N PHE A 319 -25.24 33.43 -3.48
CA PHE A 319 -24.19 33.01 -4.42
C PHE A 319 -22.80 33.18 -3.81
N ALA A 320 -22.52 34.29 -3.12
CA ALA A 320 -21.26 34.48 -2.39
C ALA A 320 -21.05 33.43 -1.29
N LEU A 321 -22.09 33.07 -0.54
CA LEU A 321 -22.04 32.01 0.48
C LEU A 321 -21.75 30.63 -0.12
N ILE A 322 -22.30 30.31 -1.29
CA ILE A 322 -22.02 29.05 -2.01
C ILE A 322 -20.57 29.02 -2.49
N VAL A 323 -20.05 30.14 -3.00
CA VAL A 323 -18.65 30.25 -3.44
C VAL A 323 -17.69 30.15 -2.26
N VAL A 324 -17.98 30.82 -1.13
CA VAL A 324 -17.19 30.72 0.10
C VAL A 324 -17.23 29.31 0.69
N ALA A 325 -18.39 28.63 0.67
CA ALA A 325 -18.47 27.23 1.08
C ALA A 325 -17.66 26.30 0.16
N LEU A 326 -17.66 26.54 -1.16
CA LEU A 326 -16.82 25.82 -2.11
C LEU A 326 -15.32 26.10 -1.92
N VAL A 327 -14.93 27.34 -1.61
CA VAL A 327 -13.54 27.71 -1.34
C VAL A 327 -13.07 27.14 0.01
N ILE A 328 -13.93 27.05 1.03
CA ILE A 328 -13.60 26.41 2.32
C ILE A 328 -13.50 24.87 2.15
N VAL A 329 -14.32 24.26 1.30
CA VAL A 329 -14.20 22.83 0.95
C VAL A 329 -12.94 22.53 0.13
N VAL A 330 -12.42 23.48 -0.64
CA VAL A 330 -11.22 23.29 -1.48
C VAL A 330 -9.93 23.81 -0.79
N GLY A 331 -10.01 24.71 0.18
CA GLY A 331 -8.87 25.32 0.86
C GLY A 331 -8.45 24.66 2.18
N GLY A 332 -9.23 23.71 2.71
CA GLY A 332 -8.99 23.07 4.02
C GLY A 332 -8.96 21.55 4.03
N GLY A 333 -9.00 20.88 2.88
CA GLY A 333 -9.03 19.41 2.79
C GLY A 333 -8.02 18.89 1.78
N GLY A 334 -7.11 18.02 2.24
CA GLY A 334 -6.18 17.30 1.38
C GLY A 334 -6.88 16.51 0.27
N TYR A 335 -6.20 16.42 -0.87
CA TYR A 335 -6.31 15.39 -1.90
C TYR A 335 -7.67 14.65 -1.98
N LEU A 336 -8.68 15.30 -2.55
CA LEU A 336 -9.74 14.59 -3.28
C LEU A 336 -9.33 14.53 -4.75
N GLY A 337 -8.48 13.55 -5.06
CA GLY A 337 -8.15 13.14 -6.42
C GLY A 337 -9.24 12.22 -6.98
N VAL A 338 -9.81 12.65 -8.10
CA VAL A 338 -10.61 11.82 -8.99
C VAL A 338 -9.69 10.73 -9.56
N ASN A 339 -9.72 9.51 -9.04
CA ASN A 339 -8.97 8.39 -9.62
C ASN A 339 -9.88 7.49 -10.43
N ALA A 340 -9.83 7.73 -11.74
CA ALA A 340 -10.12 6.72 -12.73
C ALA A 340 -9.11 5.56 -12.60
N LEU A 341 -9.66 4.34 -12.61
CA LEU A 341 -9.06 3.08 -13.09
C LEU A 341 -7.53 3.06 -13.34
N LEU A 342 -6.76 2.58 -12.37
CA LEU A 342 -5.46 1.91 -12.56
C LEU A 342 -5.27 0.82 -11.45
N PRO A 343 -4.57 -0.30 -11.74
CA PRO A 343 -4.47 -1.48 -10.89
C PRO A 343 -3.52 -1.28 -9.70
N ALA A 344 -3.80 -1.99 -8.60
CA ALA A 344 -2.91 -2.10 -7.45
C ALA A 344 -1.87 -3.22 -7.67
N GLU A 345 -0.82 -2.90 -8.41
CA GLU A 345 0.50 -3.51 -8.25
C GLU A 345 1.51 -2.39 -8.28
N GLN A 346 2.34 -2.31 -7.23
CA GLN A 346 3.73 -1.81 -7.21
C GLN A 346 4.08 -1.37 -5.78
N ALA A 347 5.12 -1.99 -5.24
CA ALA A 347 5.77 -1.54 -4.02
C ALA A 347 6.37 -0.15 -4.26
N SER A 348 5.96 0.84 -3.47
CA SER A 348 6.28 2.25 -3.70
C SER A 348 7.34 2.76 -2.70
N SER A 349 8.54 3.12 -3.18
CA SER A 349 9.59 3.75 -2.34
C SER A 349 10.87 4.08 -3.13
N ALA A 350 11.48 5.23 -2.86
CA ALA A 350 12.82 5.54 -3.37
C ALA A 350 13.90 4.66 -2.74
N GLY A 351 14.97 4.41 -3.51
CA GLY A 351 16.14 3.65 -3.16
C GLY A 351 17.43 4.39 -3.53
N SER A 352 18.46 4.13 -2.75
CA SER A 352 19.82 4.65 -2.92
C SER A 352 20.51 4.05 -4.15
N PRO A 353 21.59 4.68 -4.68
CA PRO A 353 22.43 4.06 -5.70
C PRO A 353 22.97 2.71 -5.20
N GLY A 354 23.13 1.73 -6.11
CA GLY A 354 23.47 0.33 -5.78
C GLY A 354 24.80 0.06 -5.04
N HIS A 355 25.53 1.09 -4.62
CA HIS A 355 26.75 1.03 -3.79
C HIS A 355 26.63 1.82 -2.46
N ALA A 356 25.41 2.07 -1.97
CA ALA A 356 25.21 2.83 -0.75
C ALA A 356 25.47 2.02 0.53
N VAL A 357 26.06 2.67 1.53
CA VAL A 357 26.23 2.16 2.92
C VAL A 357 25.14 2.64 3.87
N LEU A 358 24.33 3.60 3.42
CA LEU A 358 23.17 4.17 4.09
C LEU A 358 22.04 4.25 3.06
N ALA A 359 20.89 3.68 3.39
CA ALA A 359 19.71 3.72 2.54
C ALA A 359 18.48 4.14 3.34
N THR A 360 17.57 4.84 2.68
CA THR A 360 16.36 5.44 3.27
C THR A 360 15.16 5.14 2.37
N SER A 361 13.98 4.96 2.97
CA SER A 361 12.72 4.71 2.27
C SER A 361 11.56 5.40 3.01
N SER A 362 10.31 5.11 2.61
CA SER A 362 9.13 5.72 3.24
C SER A 362 8.78 5.26 4.66
N GLY A 363 9.51 4.30 5.21
CA GLY A 363 9.25 3.77 6.55
C GLY A 363 10.48 3.33 7.33
N ALA A 364 11.66 3.37 6.71
CA ALA A 364 12.89 2.90 7.33
C ALA A 364 14.14 3.61 6.79
N ALA A 365 15.16 3.66 7.62
CA ALA A 365 16.54 3.89 7.24
C ALA A 365 17.37 2.71 7.71
N CYS A 366 18.36 2.30 6.92
CA CYS A 366 19.31 1.26 7.30
C CYS A 366 20.71 1.69 6.93
N GLY A 367 21.68 1.27 7.72
CA GLY A 367 23.09 1.45 7.44
C GLY A 367 23.89 0.18 7.69
N LEU A 368 25.01 0.04 7.00
CA LEU A 368 25.94 -1.08 7.20
C LEU A 368 26.82 -0.85 8.42
N ARG A 369 27.05 -1.90 9.20
CA ARG A 369 28.04 -1.95 10.29
C ARG A 369 29.39 -2.41 9.75
N SER A 370 30.46 -2.20 10.52
CA SER A 370 31.81 -2.64 10.16
C SER A 370 31.96 -4.16 10.00
N ASP A 371 31.08 -4.94 10.62
CA ASP A 371 31.00 -6.40 10.48
C ASP A 371 30.19 -6.86 9.26
N ARG A 372 29.82 -5.94 8.36
CA ARG A 372 29.01 -6.19 7.15
C ARG A 372 27.60 -6.70 7.42
N THR A 373 27.07 -6.48 8.62
CA THR A 373 25.63 -6.61 8.92
C THR A 373 24.93 -5.26 8.75
N ALA A 374 23.61 -5.26 8.59
CA ALA A 374 22.83 -4.01 8.53
C ALA A 374 22.20 -3.68 9.89
N GLN A 375 22.06 -2.40 10.20
CA GLN A 375 21.23 -1.87 11.26
C GLN A 375 20.13 -1.02 10.63
N CYS A 376 18.88 -1.35 10.91
CA CYS A 376 17.70 -0.63 10.43
C CYS A 376 16.96 0.07 11.57
N TRP A 377 16.29 1.18 11.27
CA TRP A 377 15.44 1.94 12.19
C TRP A 377 14.33 2.67 11.43
N GLY A 378 13.23 3.00 12.11
CA GLY A 378 12.06 3.65 11.50
C GLY A 378 10.74 3.24 12.14
N GLU A 379 9.68 3.15 11.35
CA GLU A 379 8.31 2.86 11.83
C GLU A 379 8.21 1.53 12.57
N ALA A 380 8.93 0.51 12.11
CA ALA A 380 9.00 -0.82 12.72
C ALA A 380 9.91 -0.88 13.96
N GLY A 381 10.47 0.25 14.41
CA GLY A 381 11.50 0.29 15.44
C GLY A 381 12.88 -0.10 14.92
N SER A 382 13.82 -0.27 15.85
CA SER A 382 15.21 -0.64 15.54
C SER A 382 15.37 -2.15 15.43
N TYR A 383 15.98 -2.64 14.36
CA TYR A 383 16.23 -4.08 14.15
C TYR A 383 17.45 -4.33 13.26
N SER A 384 18.03 -5.53 13.38
CA SER A 384 19.05 -6.03 12.46
C SER A 384 18.42 -7.12 11.60
N PRO A 385 18.43 -7.01 10.26
CA PRO A 385 17.91 -8.07 9.41
C PRO A 385 18.82 -9.31 9.52
N PRO A 386 18.26 -10.53 9.35
CA PRO A 386 19.01 -11.79 9.48
C PRO A 386 19.87 -12.08 8.23
N VAL A 387 20.51 -11.05 7.68
CA VAL A 387 21.40 -11.11 6.53
C VAL A 387 22.72 -10.41 6.85
N GLY A 388 23.82 -10.94 6.31
CA GLY A 388 25.16 -10.41 6.56
C GLY A 388 26.10 -10.61 5.36
N GLY A 389 27.31 -10.06 5.50
CA GLY A 389 28.31 -10.04 4.43
C GLY A 389 28.02 -8.99 3.35
N LEU A 390 27.24 -7.97 3.67
CA LEU A 390 26.79 -6.94 2.74
C LEU A 390 27.90 -5.91 2.46
N ALA A 391 28.05 -5.54 1.19
CA ALA A 391 28.89 -4.46 0.70
C ALA A 391 28.04 -3.23 0.33
N SER A 392 26.78 -3.41 -0.07
CA SER A 392 25.85 -2.31 -0.30
C SER A 392 24.43 -2.67 0.11
N ILE A 393 23.62 -1.64 0.33
CA ILE A 393 22.21 -1.76 0.70
C ILE A 393 21.34 -0.81 -0.14
N SER A 394 20.14 -1.28 -0.43
CA SER A 394 19.04 -0.53 -1.04
C SER A 394 17.78 -0.83 -0.25
N LEU A 395 16.96 0.19 -0.01
CA LEU A 395 15.70 0.04 0.70
C LEU A 395 14.53 0.43 -0.16
N ALA A 396 13.41 -0.20 0.15
CA ALA A 396 12.07 0.15 -0.20
C ALA A 396 11.22 0.22 1.08
N LYS A 397 9.95 0.59 0.96
CA LYS A 397 9.02 0.63 2.10
C LYS A 397 8.94 -0.73 2.81
N GLU A 398 8.78 -1.79 2.02
CA GLU A 398 8.47 -3.14 2.53
C GLU A 398 9.54 -4.19 2.18
N LEU A 399 10.69 -3.75 1.64
CA LEU A 399 11.76 -4.65 1.20
C LEU A 399 13.11 -3.95 1.35
N GLY A 400 14.09 -4.64 1.88
CA GLY A 400 15.49 -4.27 1.76
C GLY A 400 16.22 -5.29 0.91
N CYS A 401 17.16 -4.83 0.09
CA CYS A 401 18.07 -5.70 -0.64
C CYS A 401 19.49 -5.23 -0.42
N GLY A 402 20.46 -6.15 -0.47
CA GLY A 402 21.86 -5.83 -0.33
C GLY A 402 22.71 -6.75 -1.18
N LEU A 403 23.83 -6.22 -1.65
CA LEU A 403 24.81 -6.95 -2.45
C LEU A 403 25.94 -7.39 -1.54
N ARG A 404 26.30 -8.67 -1.57
CA ARG A 404 27.50 -9.19 -0.91
C ARG A 404 28.74 -8.96 -1.75
N ALA A 405 29.90 -8.97 -1.10
CA ALA A 405 31.20 -8.79 -1.78
C ALA A 405 31.49 -9.85 -2.85
N ASP A 406 30.86 -11.03 -2.79
CA ASP A 406 30.99 -12.09 -3.80
C ASP A 406 30.05 -11.91 -5.02
N GLY A 407 29.25 -10.84 -5.02
CA GLY A 407 28.27 -10.52 -6.06
C GLY A 407 26.90 -11.17 -5.84
N THR A 408 26.67 -11.91 -4.75
CA THR A 408 25.34 -12.46 -4.45
C THR A 408 24.43 -11.39 -3.86
N ALA A 409 23.20 -11.29 -4.36
CA ALA A 409 22.19 -10.39 -3.80
C ALA A 409 21.34 -11.14 -2.76
N VAL A 410 21.03 -10.47 -1.65
CA VAL A 410 20.10 -10.96 -0.64
C VAL A 410 19.09 -9.89 -0.31
N CYS A 411 17.83 -10.29 -0.18
CA CYS A 411 16.76 -9.39 0.20
C CYS A 411 16.11 -9.86 1.50
N TRP A 412 15.60 -8.92 2.27
CA TRP A 412 14.92 -9.14 3.53
C TRP A 412 13.69 -8.24 3.60
N THR A 413 12.67 -8.68 4.32
CA THR A 413 11.53 -7.83 4.66
C THR A 413 11.69 -7.31 6.09
N PRO A 414 11.33 -6.04 6.38
CA PRO A 414 11.23 -5.55 7.75
C PRO A 414 10.29 -6.45 8.61
N PRO A 415 10.49 -6.54 9.94
CA PRO A 415 9.68 -7.41 10.83
C PRO A 415 8.17 -7.16 10.81
N SER A 416 7.74 -5.97 10.37
CA SER A 416 6.33 -5.59 10.18
C SER A 416 5.69 -6.17 8.93
N THR A 417 6.49 -6.76 8.03
CA THR A 417 6.07 -7.33 6.75
C THR A 417 6.55 -8.76 6.64
N GLY A 418 5.60 -9.69 6.46
CA GLY A 418 5.90 -11.10 6.29
C GLY A 418 7.00 -11.36 5.25
N THR A 419 7.77 -12.41 5.46
CA THR A 419 8.80 -12.87 4.54
C THR A 419 8.19 -13.19 3.17
N ARG A 420 8.87 -12.81 2.08
CA ARG A 420 8.62 -13.33 0.73
C ARG A 420 9.72 -14.36 0.41
N PRO A 421 9.51 -15.67 0.61
CA PRO A 421 10.52 -16.70 0.39
C PRO A 421 10.83 -16.94 -1.09
N ASP A 422 9.90 -16.59 -1.98
CA ASP A 422 9.95 -17.01 -3.39
C ASP A 422 10.68 -16.03 -4.34
N LEU A 423 11.13 -14.87 -3.84
CA LEU A 423 11.72 -13.80 -4.66
C LEU A 423 13.18 -13.50 -4.30
N LEU A 424 13.97 -14.54 -4.01
CA LEU A 424 15.41 -14.36 -3.84
C LEU A 424 16.09 -14.28 -5.21
N PRO A 425 16.82 -13.18 -5.51
CA PRO A 425 17.53 -13.06 -6.77
C PRO A 425 18.59 -14.15 -6.90
N SER A 426 18.58 -14.85 -8.04
CA SER A 426 19.62 -15.81 -8.39
C SER A 426 20.65 -15.19 -9.35
N GLY A 427 21.91 -15.61 -9.22
CA GLY A 427 23.01 -15.13 -10.06
C GLY A 427 23.93 -14.15 -9.34
N ARG A 428 24.85 -13.55 -10.12
CA ARG A 428 25.82 -12.57 -9.64
C ARG A 428 25.53 -11.18 -10.20
N PHE A 429 25.61 -10.19 -9.33
CA PHE A 429 25.26 -8.81 -9.59
C PHE A 429 26.43 -7.88 -9.24
N GLN A 430 26.52 -6.75 -9.94
CA GLN A 430 27.46 -5.67 -9.65
C GLN A 430 26.77 -4.45 -9.02
N SER A 431 25.45 -4.38 -9.13
CA SER A 431 24.60 -3.35 -8.52
C SER A 431 23.23 -3.95 -8.23
N VAL A 432 22.66 -3.61 -7.07
CA VAL A 432 21.32 -4.05 -6.66
C VAL A 432 20.51 -2.85 -6.22
N ALA A 433 19.27 -2.75 -6.70
CA ALA A 433 18.26 -1.87 -6.13
C ALA A 433 17.03 -2.73 -5.81
N THR A 434 16.07 -2.17 -5.09
CA THR A 434 15.03 -2.99 -4.47
C THR A 434 14.08 -3.62 -5.49
N GLY A 435 14.34 -4.87 -5.92
CA GLY A 435 13.53 -5.61 -6.90
C GLY A 435 14.18 -5.83 -8.26
N CYS A 436 15.32 -5.18 -8.54
CA CYS A 436 16.10 -5.35 -9.77
C CYS A 436 17.60 -5.25 -9.51
N GLY A 437 18.41 -5.87 -10.36
CA GLY A 437 19.85 -5.85 -10.25
C GLY A 437 20.52 -5.84 -11.61
N VAL A 438 21.69 -5.19 -11.68
CA VAL A 438 22.60 -5.30 -12.81
C VAL A 438 23.48 -6.52 -12.60
N ARG A 439 23.39 -7.50 -13.49
CA ARG A 439 24.29 -8.66 -13.51
C ARG A 439 25.72 -8.26 -13.83
N VAL A 440 26.69 -9.12 -13.51
CA VAL A 440 28.11 -8.87 -13.81
C VAL A 440 28.38 -8.69 -15.32
N ASP A 441 27.50 -9.19 -16.19
CA ASP A 441 27.58 -9.00 -17.64
C ASP A 441 26.96 -7.66 -18.15
N GLY A 442 26.43 -6.86 -17.22
CA GLY A 442 25.77 -5.57 -17.47
C GLY A 442 24.26 -5.67 -17.72
N THR A 443 23.68 -6.86 -17.84
CA THR A 443 22.23 -7.01 -18.11
C THR A 443 21.37 -6.79 -16.87
N LEU A 444 20.18 -6.24 -17.05
CA LEU A 444 19.20 -6.10 -15.97
C LEU A 444 18.47 -7.42 -15.72
N HIS A 445 18.34 -7.79 -14.45
CA HIS A 445 17.47 -8.86 -14.01
C HIS A 445 16.59 -8.35 -12.88
N CYS A 446 15.29 -8.29 -13.14
CA CYS A 446 14.27 -7.89 -12.18
C CYS A 446 13.54 -9.14 -11.67
N TRP A 447 13.29 -9.19 -10.36
CA TRP A 447 12.62 -10.29 -9.68
C TRP A 447 11.38 -9.82 -8.93
N ILE A 448 11.01 -8.53 -9.05
CA ILE A 448 9.79 -7.97 -8.46
C ILE A 448 9.11 -7.07 -9.49
N GLY A 449 7.83 -7.31 -9.74
CA GLY A 449 7.02 -6.63 -10.75
C GLY A 449 7.09 -7.31 -12.11
N ASP A 450 6.02 -7.21 -12.91
CA ASP A 450 5.94 -7.69 -14.30
C ASP A 450 6.70 -6.77 -15.29
N ASP A 451 7.73 -6.10 -14.81
CA ASP A 451 8.47 -5.10 -15.56
C ASP A 451 9.41 -5.78 -16.56
N GLN A 452 9.26 -5.46 -17.85
CA GLN A 452 10.25 -5.78 -18.87
C GLN A 452 11.36 -4.71 -18.79
N PRO A 453 12.51 -4.98 -18.14
CA PRO A 453 13.58 -3.99 -18.07
C PRO A 453 14.10 -3.69 -19.48
N PRO A 454 14.52 -2.45 -19.76
CA PRO A 454 15.06 -2.09 -21.05
C PRO A 454 16.30 -2.93 -21.38
N ALA A 455 16.38 -3.38 -22.63
CA ALA A 455 17.56 -4.09 -23.11
C ALA A 455 18.81 -3.21 -23.13
N GLY A 456 19.96 -3.85 -23.03
CA GLY A 456 21.27 -3.21 -23.08
C GLY A 456 22.07 -3.46 -21.81
N LYS A 457 23.20 -2.75 -21.71
CA LYS A 457 24.14 -2.89 -20.61
C LYS A 457 24.12 -1.67 -19.71
N PHE A 458 24.11 -1.94 -18.42
CA PHE A 458 24.02 -0.99 -17.34
C PHE A 458 25.19 -1.22 -16.38
N SER A 459 25.64 -0.15 -15.74
CA SER A 459 26.62 -0.18 -14.66
C SER A 459 25.96 -0.06 -13.29
N SER A 460 24.84 0.66 -13.20
CA SER A 460 24.11 0.88 -11.96
C SER A 460 22.64 1.15 -12.23
N LEU A 461 21.82 1.00 -11.19
CA LEU A 461 20.41 1.35 -11.20
C LEU A 461 19.99 1.99 -9.87
N ALA A 462 18.90 2.75 -9.92
CA ALA A 462 18.20 3.27 -8.77
C ALA A 462 16.70 3.09 -8.95
N HIS A 463 16.02 2.91 -7.83
CA HIS A 463 14.57 2.75 -7.74
C HIS A 463 13.98 4.02 -7.13
N GLY A 464 12.86 4.48 -7.66
CA GLY A 464 12.10 5.63 -7.19
C GLY A 464 10.81 5.24 -6.51
N GLN A 465 10.12 6.22 -5.94
CA GLN A 465 8.75 6.03 -5.48
C GLN A 465 7.83 5.74 -6.67
N TYR A 466 6.71 5.06 -6.41
CA TYR A 466 5.69 4.74 -7.42
C TYR A 466 6.19 3.90 -8.62
N GLY A 467 7.24 3.09 -8.41
CA GLY A 467 7.71 2.09 -9.39
C GLY A 467 8.60 2.64 -10.50
N ALA A 468 9.03 3.90 -10.42
CA ALA A 468 9.95 4.48 -11.39
C ALA A 468 11.37 3.91 -11.22
N TRP A 469 12.02 3.58 -12.32
CA TRP A 469 13.40 3.10 -12.33
C TRP A 469 14.25 3.95 -13.24
N CYS A 470 15.51 4.15 -12.88
CA CYS A 470 16.51 4.70 -13.78
C CYS A 470 17.81 3.91 -13.65
N GLY A 471 18.49 3.69 -14.77
CA GLY A 471 19.78 3.01 -14.84
C GLY A 471 20.79 3.81 -15.62
N VAL A 472 22.04 3.81 -15.14
CA VAL A 472 23.18 4.33 -15.88
C VAL A 472 23.70 3.22 -16.78
N ARG A 473 23.78 3.50 -18.08
CA ARG A 473 24.34 2.59 -19.10
C ARG A 473 25.87 2.60 -19.07
N ASP A 474 26.48 1.59 -19.69
CA ASP A 474 27.95 1.51 -19.82
C ASP A 474 28.54 2.73 -20.55
N ASP A 475 27.78 3.33 -21.46
CA ASP A 475 28.16 4.57 -22.17
C ASP A 475 27.89 5.86 -21.35
N LYS A 476 27.54 5.71 -20.08
CA LYS A 476 27.23 6.80 -19.13
C LYS A 476 25.97 7.60 -19.48
N SER A 477 25.14 7.15 -20.42
CA SER A 477 23.78 7.68 -20.57
C SER A 477 22.83 7.11 -19.51
N VAL A 478 21.71 7.79 -19.25
CA VAL A 478 20.68 7.30 -18.32
C VAL A 478 19.46 6.87 -19.10
N THR A 479 18.87 5.74 -18.73
CA THR A 479 17.55 5.31 -19.21
C THR A 479 16.65 5.09 -18.02
N CYS A 480 15.50 5.76 -18.04
CA CYS A 480 14.44 5.55 -17.07
C CYS A 480 13.29 4.76 -17.67
N TRP A 481 12.67 3.89 -16.89
CA TRP A 481 11.52 3.08 -17.29
C TRP A 481 10.48 3.03 -16.16
N ASN A 482 9.25 2.71 -16.54
CA ASN A 482 8.06 2.82 -15.68
C ASN A 482 7.90 4.18 -14.97
N PRO A 483 8.08 5.30 -15.68
CA PRO A 483 8.01 6.60 -15.06
C PRO A 483 6.58 6.89 -14.58
N SER A 484 6.44 7.39 -13.35
CA SER A 484 5.15 7.77 -12.77
C SER A 484 4.63 9.13 -13.30
N GLY A 485 5.22 9.64 -14.39
CA GLY A 485 4.85 10.85 -15.12
C GLY A 485 5.81 11.14 -16.29
N PRO A 486 5.36 11.88 -17.34
CA PRO A 486 6.13 12.05 -18.58
C PRO A 486 7.46 12.82 -18.38
N ALA A 487 7.57 13.66 -17.35
CA ALA A 487 8.76 14.47 -17.12
C ALA A 487 10.00 13.66 -16.67
N LEU A 488 9.82 12.44 -16.15
CA LEU A 488 10.94 11.58 -15.73
C LEU A 488 11.71 10.96 -16.92
N THR A 489 11.09 10.92 -18.10
CA THR A 489 11.73 10.39 -19.33
C THR A 489 12.50 11.43 -20.12
N ASP A 490 12.37 12.71 -19.79
CA ASP A 490 13.13 13.81 -20.40
C ASP A 490 14.53 13.90 -19.78
N VAL A 491 15.30 12.81 -19.92
CA VAL A 491 16.63 12.66 -19.33
C VAL A 491 17.60 13.64 -20.01
N PRO A 492 18.27 14.53 -19.25
CA PRO A 492 19.30 15.40 -19.80
C PRO A 492 20.45 14.59 -20.42
N PRO A 493 21.15 15.10 -21.44
CA PRO A 493 22.31 14.41 -21.98
C PRO A 493 23.38 14.22 -20.89
N GLY A 494 23.97 13.02 -20.87
CA GLY A 494 25.06 12.65 -19.97
C GLY A 494 26.41 13.28 -20.35
N PRO A 495 27.53 12.76 -19.82
CA PRO A 495 27.67 11.48 -19.10
C PRO A 495 27.34 11.56 -17.59
N PHE A 496 26.74 10.50 -17.06
CA PHE A 496 26.41 10.30 -15.65
C PHE A 496 27.21 9.16 -15.02
N GLU A 497 27.64 9.37 -13.77
CA GLU A 497 28.28 8.34 -12.94
C GLU A 497 27.24 7.57 -12.13
N THR A 498 26.30 8.28 -11.51
CA THR A 498 25.20 7.69 -10.73
C THR A 498 23.89 8.44 -10.96
N VAL A 499 22.78 7.78 -10.65
CA VAL A 499 21.45 8.37 -10.66
C VAL A 499 20.73 8.00 -9.36
N SER A 500 19.91 8.92 -8.86
CA SER A 500 18.97 8.71 -7.75
C SER A 500 17.58 9.13 -8.21
N VAL A 501 16.57 8.34 -7.86
CA VAL A 501 15.18 8.54 -8.29
C VAL A 501 14.32 8.74 -7.05
N GLY A 502 13.53 9.82 -7.04
CA GLY A 502 12.71 10.25 -5.92
C GLY A 502 11.24 9.92 -6.14
N GLY A 503 10.37 10.84 -5.69
CA GLY A 503 8.91 10.78 -5.91
C GLY A 503 8.52 10.87 -7.39
N TYR A 504 8.80 12.03 -7.97
CA TYR A 504 8.44 12.37 -9.36
C TYR A 504 9.57 13.10 -10.10
N HIS A 505 10.78 13.05 -9.55
CA HIS A 505 12.00 13.64 -10.11
C HIS A 505 13.17 12.69 -9.91
N ALA A 506 14.20 12.90 -10.72
CA ALA A 506 15.46 12.19 -10.60
C ALA A 506 16.62 13.19 -10.63
N CYS A 507 17.71 12.81 -10.00
CA CYS A 507 18.96 13.56 -10.04
C CYS A 507 20.11 12.61 -10.40
N GLY A 508 20.94 13.02 -11.35
CA GLY A 508 22.16 12.33 -11.73
C GLY A 508 23.39 13.12 -11.35
N LEU A 509 24.41 12.42 -10.84
CA LEU A 509 25.76 12.94 -10.68
C LEU A 509 26.51 12.71 -11.99
N ARG A 510 26.99 13.78 -12.61
CA ARG A 510 27.80 13.72 -13.82
C ARG A 510 29.25 13.33 -13.52
N THR A 511 29.96 12.86 -14.53
CA THR A 511 31.39 12.49 -14.40
C THR A 511 32.31 13.68 -14.13
N ASP A 512 31.82 14.91 -14.32
CA ASP A 512 32.50 16.17 -13.96
C ASP A 512 32.11 16.69 -12.57
N ASN A 513 31.49 15.83 -11.74
CA ASN A 513 31.00 16.10 -10.39
C ASN A 513 29.92 17.19 -10.30
N THR A 514 29.24 17.54 -11.40
CA THR A 514 28.06 18.41 -11.38
C THR A 514 26.76 17.59 -11.30
N LEU A 515 25.65 18.25 -10.96
CA LEU A 515 24.34 17.61 -10.90
C LEU A 515 23.47 17.99 -12.10
N ALA A 516 22.67 17.04 -12.56
CA ALA A 516 21.50 17.30 -13.38
C ALA A 516 20.29 16.71 -12.65
N CYS A 517 19.22 17.48 -12.50
CA CYS A 517 17.95 16.93 -12.07
C CYS A 517 16.87 17.24 -13.10
N TRP A 518 15.87 16.37 -13.19
CA TRP A 518 14.76 16.48 -14.13
C TRP A 518 13.51 15.81 -13.53
N GLY A 519 12.35 16.11 -14.11
CA GLY A 519 11.05 15.68 -13.60
C GLY A 519 10.24 16.83 -12.99
N LYS A 520 9.37 16.51 -12.02
CA LYS A 520 8.52 17.50 -11.32
C LYS A 520 9.38 18.51 -10.56
N ASP A 521 9.08 19.79 -10.69
CA ASP A 521 9.87 20.88 -10.09
C ASP A 521 9.03 21.94 -9.35
N ASP A 522 7.80 21.60 -8.93
CA ASP A 522 6.88 22.56 -8.27
C ASP A 522 7.44 23.13 -6.95
N GLU A 523 8.30 22.38 -6.28
CA GLU A 523 8.98 22.74 -5.02
C GLU A 523 10.46 23.10 -5.25
N ARG A 524 10.89 23.20 -6.52
CA ARG A 524 12.29 23.34 -6.96
C ARG A 524 13.18 22.11 -6.71
N GLN A 525 12.60 20.93 -6.49
CA GLN A 525 13.31 19.69 -6.18
C GLN A 525 14.20 19.15 -7.33
N ALA A 526 13.89 19.53 -8.56
CA ALA A 526 14.65 19.25 -9.77
C ALA A 526 15.53 20.45 -10.22
N SER A 527 15.68 21.48 -9.38
CA SER A 527 16.57 22.62 -9.59
C SER A 527 17.80 22.54 -8.67
N PRO A 528 18.85 21.75 -9.03
CA PRO A 528 19.98 21.52 -8.15
C PRO A 528 20.85 22.77 -7.95
N PRO A 529 21.49 22.93 -6.78
CA PRO A 529 22.47 23.98 -6.56
C PRO A 529 23.70 23.77 -7.44
N THR A 530 24.32 24.87 -7.87
CA THR A 530 25.61 24.82 -8.56
C THR A 530 26.72 24.41 -7.60
N GLY A 531 27.67 23.61 -8.08
CA GLY A 531 28.81 23.18 -7.27
C GLY A 531 29.43 21.88 -7.76
N GLN A 532 30.27 21.31 -6.90
CA GLN A 532 30.97 20.05 -7.12
C GLN A 532 30.55 19.07 -6.03
N PHE A 533 30.13 17.88 -6.43
CA PHE A 533 29.47 16.90 -5.59
C PHE A 533 30.07 15.51 -5.76
N THR A 534 29.96 14.69 -4.72
CA THR A 534 30.41 13.30 -4.70
C THR A 534 29.26 12.31 -4.58
N ALA A 535 28.08 12.78 -4.16
CA ALA A 535 26.87 11.97 -4.08
C ALA A 535 25.62 12.85 -4.19
N VAL A 536 24.52 12.25 -4.65
CA VAL A 536 23.18 12.84 -4.67
C VAL A 536 22.14 11.81 -4.26
N THR A 537 21.12 12.24 -3.53
CA THR A 537 19.99 11.43 -3.12
C THR A 537 18.70 12.24 -3.23
N THR A 538 17.62 11.58 -3.65
CA THR A 538 16.31 12.19 -3.87
C THR A 538 15.28 11.58 -2.93
N GLY A 539 14.53 12.44 -2.22
CA GLY A 539 13.34 12.08 -1.46
C GLY A 539 12.08 12.23 -2.29
N GLU A 540 10.93 12.45 -1.63
CA GLU A 540 9.64 12.59 -2.32
C GLU A 540 9.51 13.94 -3.04
N GLU A 541 9.80 15.04 -2.34
CA GLU A 541 9.71 16.42 -2.86
C GLU A 541 10.95 17.26 -2.52
N HIS A 542 12.05 16.61 -2.12
CA HIS A 542 13.34 17.24 -1.83
C HIS A 542 14.49 16.39 -2.33
N SER A 543 15.67 17.00 -2.40
CA SER A 543 16.91 16.36 -2.82
C SER A 543 18.05 16.83 -1.92
N CYS A 544 19.04 15.98 -1.70
CA CYS A 544 20.25 16.30 -0.96
C CYS A 544 21.49 15.85 -1.73
N ALA A 545 22.58 16.59 -1.61
CA ALA A 545 23.85 16.25 -2.22
C ALA A 545 25.02 16.48 -1.26
N LEU A 546 26.02 15.61 -1.39
CA LEU A 546 27.28 15.70 -0.66
C LEU A 546 28.29 16.43 -1.54
N ARG A 547 28.83 17.53 -1.03
CA ARG A 547 29.90 18.28 -1.70
C ARG A 547 31.25 17.58 -1.56
N THR A 548 32.19 17.95 -2.42
CA THR A 548 33.58 17.48 -2.34
C THR A 548 34.30 17.86 -1.04
N ASP A 549 33.84 18.92 -0.36
CA ASP A 549 34.31 19.32 0.97
C ASP A 549 33.61 18.58 2.13
N GLN A 550 32.83 17.55 1.82
CA GLN A 550 32.05 16.72 2.76
C GLN A 550 30.89 17.45 3.44
N THR A 551 30.53 18.67 3.02
CA THR A 551 29.32 19.36 3.49
C THR A 551 28.09 18.91 2.72
N VAL A 552 26.91 19.01 3.35
CA VAL A 552 25.64 18.63 2.74
C VAL A 552 24.89 19.88 2.30
N VAL A 553 24.20 19.77 1.17
CA VAL A 553 23.15 20.72 0.78
C VAL A 553 21.90 19.97 0.42
N CYS A 554 20.78 20.46 0.90
CA CYS A 554 19.47 19.95 0.57
C CYS A 554 18.61 21.08 0.01
N TRP A 555 17.74 20.77 -0.95
CA TRP A 555 16.87 21.73 -1.62
C TRP A 555 15.53 21.07 -1.99
N GLY A 556 14.55 21.87 -2.38
CA GLY A 556 13.18 21.41 -2.62
C GLY A 556 12.24 21.85 -1.49
N ARG A 557 11.26 21.01 -1.18
CA ARG A 557 10.29 21.25 -0.10
C ARG A 557 10.98 21.29 1.28
N ALA A 558 10.72 22.36 2.03
CA ALA A 558 11.42 22.70 3.27
C ALA A 558 10.52 22.74 4.53
N LYS A 559 9.29 22.21 4.47
CA LYS A 559 8.29 22.38 5.56
C LYS A 559 8.66 21.66 6.87
N ASP A 560 9.48 20.63 6.73
CA ASP A 560 9.97 19.61 7.67
C ASP A 560 11.23 19.97 8.43
N GLY A 561 12.01 20.93 7.91
CA GLY A 561 13.44 21.03 8.20
C GLY A 561 14.28 19.97 7.46
N GLN A 562 13.71 19.19 6.53
CA GLN A 562 14.44 18.17 5.74
C GLN A 562 15.51 18.76 4.81
N THR A 563 15.42 20.07 4.54
CA THR A 563 16.41 20.83 3.78
C THR A 563 17.42 21.57 4.66
N GLU A 564 17.41 21.35 5.97
CA GLU A 564 18.30 22.00 6.95
C GLU A 564 19.29 20.98 7.53
N PRO A 565 20.31 20.56 6.76
CA PRO A 565 21.28 19.58 7.25
C PRO A 565 22.11 20.16 8.40
N PRO A 566 22.43 19.34 9.43
CA PRO A 566 23.32 19.74 10.49
C PRO A 566 24.75 19.94 9.97
N GLY A 567 25.52 20.76 10.68
CA GLY A 567 26.91 21.06 10.30
C GLY A 567 27.86 19.85 10.44
N GLY A 568 28.98 19.93 9.73
CA GLY A 568 30.09 18.98 9.81
C GLY A 568 30.20 18.03 8.61
N PRO A 569 31.27 17.22 8.57
CA PRO A 569 31.57 16.36 7.44
C PRO A 569 30.73 15.08 7.43
N PHE A 570 30.20 14.74 6.26
CA PHE A 570 29.45 13.52 5.98
C PHE A 570 30.19 12.64 4.97
N ALA A 571 30.04 11.32 5.12
CA ALA A 571 30.57 10.30 4.23
C ALA A 571 29.50 9.70 3.30
N ALA A 572 28.23 9.69 3.72
CA ALA A 572 27.11 9.18 2.93
C ALA A 572 25.81 9.92 3.28
N LEU A 573 24.84 9.88 2.36
CA LEU A 573 23.52 10.50 2.51
C LEU A 573 22.42 9.57 2.02
N GLY A 574 21.24 9.71 2.62
CA GLY A 574 19.99 9.16 2.13
C GLY A 574 18.85 10.14 2.39
N ALA A 575 18.00 10.39 1.39
CA ALA A 575 16.77 11.14 1.55
C ALA A 575 15.59 10.17 1.69
N GLY A 576 14.85 10.27 2.80
CA GLY A 576 13.66 9.46 3.01
C GLY A 576 12.51 9.95 2.14
N THR A 577 11.81 9.02 1.49
CA THR A 577 10.47 9.29 0.92
C THR A 577 9.42 9.27 2.03
N GLY A 578 8.20 9.78 1.86
CA GLY A 578 7.07 9.58 2.80
C GLY A 578 7.14 10.16 4.22
N GLY A 579 8.32 10.56 4.73
CA GLY A 579 8.51 11.00 6.12
C GLY A 579 9.18 12.36 6.29
N GLU A 580 9.33 13.15 5.22
CA GLU A 580 9.91 14.51 5.26
C GLU A 580 11.20 14.57 6.10
N TYR A 581 12.11 13.62 5.87
CA TYR A 581 13.38 13.47 6.59
C TYR A 581 14.55 13.14 5.64
N SER A 582 15.75 13.40 6.14
CA SER A 582 17.02 13.09 5.49
C SER A 582 17.95 12.49 6.55
N CYS A 583 18.80 11.55 6.15
CA CYS A 583 19.82 10.97 7.00
C CYS A 583 21.19 11.11 6.34
N GLY A 584 22.19 11.31 7.16
CA GLY A 584 23.59 11.33 6.76
C GLY A 584 24.41 10.48 7.71
N LEU A 585 25.49 9.91 7.17
CA LEU A 585 26.50 9.24 7.95
C LEU A 585 27.68 10.19 8.12
N ARG A 586 28.03 10.56 9.35
CA ARG A 586 29.22 11.38 9.62
C ARG A 586 30.49 10.63 9.25
N ALA A 587 31.56 11.39 8.99
CA ALA A 587 32.89 10.83 8.69
C ALA A 587 33.42 9.88 9.79
N ASP A 588 32.94 10.01 11.02
CA ASP A 588 33.31 9.16 12.15
C ASP A 588 32.40 7.91 12.31
N GLY A 589 31.47 7.68 11.38
CA GLY A 589 30.53 6.56 11.39
C GLY A 589 29.23 6.80 12.18
N THR A 590 28.99 8.00 12.70
CA THR A 590 27.77 8.30 13.46
C THR A 590 26.59 8.63 12.51
N PRO A 591 25.48 7.86 12.50
CA PRO A 591 24.28 8.23 11.75
C PRO A 591 23.59 9.45 12.39
N GLU A 592 23.20 10.41 11.57
CA GLU A 592 22.42 11.56 12.00
C GLU A 592 21.33 11.85 10.98
N CYS A 593 20.09 11.96 11.46
CA CYS A 593 18.95 12.30 10.62
C CYS A 593 18.40 13.67 11.04
N TRP A 594 17.84 14.41 10.08
CA TRP A 594 17.15 15.69 10.29
C TRP A 594 15.82 15.74 9.52
N GLY A 595 14.96 16.71 9.83
CA GLY A 595 13.58 16.81 9.33
C GLY A 595 12.54 16.34 10.35
N ARG A 596 11.45 15.71 9.89
CA ARG A 596 10.38 15.19 10.76
C ARG A 596 10.78 13.87 11.42
N LEU A 597 11.58 13.95 12.49
CA LEU A 597 12.31 12.79 12.99
C LEU A 597 11.50 11.71 13.70
N GLY A 598 10.36 11.99 14.35
CA GLY A 598 9.46 10.99 14.94
C GLY A 598 10.14 9.68 15.40
N ARG A 599 9.86 8.57 14.71
CA ARG A 599 10.47 7.23 14.94
C ARG A 599 11.70 6.94 14.07
N TYR A 600 12.13 7.90 13.25
CA TYR A 600 13.29 7.83 12.33
C TYR A 600 14.60 8.33 12.96
N ALA A 601 14.59 8.67 14.25
CA ALA A 601 15.82 8.95 14.98
C ALA A 601 16.74 7.71 14.98
N PRO A 602 18.02 7.84 14.60
CA PRO A 602 18.92 6.69 14.53
C PRO A 602 19.22 6.14 15.94
N PRO A 603 19.34 4.82 16.10
CA PRO A 603 19.75 4.22 17.36
C PRO A 603 21.23 4.55 17.65
N PRO A 604 21.66 4.52 18.92
CA PRO A 604 23.08 4.67 19.27
C PRO A 604 23.92 3.61 18.58
N GLY A 605 25.03 4.01 17.94
CA GLY A 605 25.96 3.10 17.30
C GLY A 605 26.79 3.74 16.20
N LYS A 606 27.81 3.01 15.76
CA LYS A 606 28.67 3.37 14.63
C LYS A 606 28.35 2.48 13.44
N LEU A 607 28.28 3.08 12.26
CA LEU A 607 28.12 2.43 10.97
C LEU A 607 29.41 2.55 10.15
N ALA A 608 29.58 1.66 9.17
CA ALA A 608 30.67 1.69 8.22
C ALA A 608 30.52 2.88 7.27
N THR A 609 31.58 3.69 7.15
CA THR A 609 31.62 4.89 6.31
C THR A 609 31.94 4.60 4.85
N SER A 610 32.30 3.35 4.52
CA SER A 610 32.54 2.92 3.14
C SER A 610 32.19 1.44 2.96
N ALA A 611 31.92 1.06 1.71
CA ALA A 611 31.57 -0.30 1.29
C ALA A 611 32.75 -1.29 1.22
N ARG A 612 33.99 -0.84 1.50
CA ARG A 612 35.21 -1.66 1.33
C ARG A 612 35.55 -2.47 2.58
#